data_AF-A0A6L4AV81-F1
#
_entry.id   AF-A0A6L4AV81-F1
#
_cell.length_a   1.000
_cell.length_b   1.000
_cell.length_c   1.000
_cell.angle_alpha   90.00
_cell.angle_beta   90.00
_cell.angle_gamma   90.00
#
_symmetry.space_group_name_H-M   'P 1'
#
loop_
_entity.id
_entity.type
_entity.pdbx_description
1 polymer ?
#
loop_
_entity_poly.entity_id
_entity_poly.type
_entity_poly.pdbx_seq_one_letter_code
_entity_poly.pdbx_strand_id
1 'polypeptide(L)'
;MRPVYLDHNATTPLDPRVREAMLPWLGELWGNPSSVHRAGQAAADAVETAREAVAGLLGVEPPEIVFTASGTEANNAVIAAVGGGGGRM
;
A
#
# COMPACT_ATOMS: atom_id res chain seq x y z
N MET A 1 -14.47 8.55 -32.53
CA MET A 1 -14.25 9.51 -31.42
C MET A 1 -13.55 8.78 -30.29
N ARG A 2 -12.56 9.38 -29.62
CA ARG A 2 -12.02 8.83 -28.37
C ARG A 2 -13.01 9.16 -27.24
N PRO A 3 -13.33 8.21 -26.35
CA PRO A 3 -14.14 8.50 -25.17
C PRO A 3 -13.41 9.49 -24.26
N VAL A 4 -14.16 10.43 -23.68
CA VAL A 4 -13.68 11.38 -22.67
C VAL A 4 -14.12 10.86 -21.31
N TYR A 5 -13.16 10.57 -20.42
CA TYR A 5 -13.42 10.03 -19.08
C TYR A 5 -13.48 11.17 -18.06
N LEU A 6 -14.64 11.36 -17.44
CA LEU A 6 -14.92 12.45 -16.49
C LEU A 6 -15.32 11.95 -15.09
N ASP A 7 -15.02 10.69 -14.76
CA ASP A 7 -15.44 10.04 -13.51
C ASP A 7 -14.24 9.64 -12.62
N HIS A 8 -13.23 10.53 -12.53
CA HIS A 8 -12.02 10.27 -11.75
C HIS A 8 -12.26 10.18 -10.23
N ASN A 9 -13.43 10.63 -9.75
CA ASN A 9 -13.83 10.45 -8.35
C ASN A 9 -14.21 8.98 -8.04
N ALA A 10 -14.64 8.20 -9.04
CA ALA A 10 -14.93 6.78 -8.86
C ALA A 10 -13.66 5.93 -8.88
N THR A 11 -12.77 6.17 -9.85
CA THR A 11 -11.44 5.56 -9.93
C THR A 11 -10.56 6.30 -10.94
N THR A 12 -9.27 5.99 -11.00
CA THR A 12 -8.32 6.61 -11.93
C THR A 12 -7.54 5.55 -12.72
N PRO A 13 -7.14 5.82 -13.97
CA PRO A 13 -6.19 4.95 -14.65
C PRO A 13 -4.85 4.99 -13.92
N LEU A 14 -4.16 3.85 -13.87
CA LEU A 14 -2.83 3.76 -13.28
C LEU A 14 -1.84 4.63 -14.08
N ASP A 15 -1.06 5.48 -13.39
CA ASP A 15 0.04 6.21 -14.02
C ASP A 15 1.05 5.19 -14.61
N PRO A 16 1.53 5.38 -15.85
CA PRO A 16 2.49 4.46 -16.48
C PRO A 16 3.72 4.16 -15.60
N ARG A 17 4.21 5.15 -14.86
CA ARG A 17 5.38 4.99 -13.96
C ARG A 17 5.04 4.08 -12.77
N VAL A 18 3.81 4.16 -12.27
CA VAL A 18 3.34 3.26 -11.19
C VAL A 18 3.21 1.84 -11.73
N ARG A 19 2.66 1.66 -12.94
CA ARG A 19 2.62 0.36 -13.61
C ARG A 19 4.01 -0.25 -13.75
N GLU A 20 4.98 0.53 -14.23
CA GLU A 20 6.37 0.10 -14.40
C GLU A 20 7.01 -0.30 -13.07
N ALA A 21 6.75 0.44 -11.98
CA ALA A 21 7.23 0.10 -10.65
C ALA A 21 6.62 -1.19 -10.09
N MET A 22 5.36 -1.50 -10.45
CA MET A 22 4.66 -2.70 -9.97
C MET A 22 5.03 -3.98 -10.73
N LEU A 23 5.29 -3.89 -12.04
CA LEU A 23 5.48 -5.06 -12.91
C LEU A 23 6.55 -6.06 -12.43
N PRO A 24 7.73 -5.64 -11.92
CA PRO A 24 8.73 -6.58 -11.42
C PRO A 24 8.20 -7.47 -10.29
N TRP A 25 7.40 -6.93 -9.38
CA TRP A 25 6.84 -7.64 -8.22
C TRP A 25 5.68 -8.57 -8.58
N LEU A 26 5.02 -8.31 -9.71
CA LEU A 26 4.00 -9.20 -10.29
C LEU A 26 4.61 -10.31 -11.17
N GLY A 27 5.90 -10.21 -11.49
CA GLY A 27 6.62 -11.12 -12.37
C GLY A 27 7.76 -11.84 -11.67
N GLU A 28 8.96 -11.27 -11.75
CA GLU A 28 10.21 -11.94 -11.36
C GLU A 28 10.55 -11.82 -9.86
N LEU A 29 10.07 -10.77 -9.20
CA LEU A 29 10.36 -10.46 -7.79
C LEU A 29 9.18 -10.81 -6.87
N TRP A 30 8.66 -12.02 -6.97
CA TRP A 30 7.42 -12.48 -6.30
C TRP A 30 7.59 -12.95 -4.84
N GLY A 31 8.74 -12.67 -4.22
CA GLY A 31 9.08 -13.21 -2.89
C GLY A 31 8.07 -12.84 -1.80
N ASN A 32 7.84 -13.76 -0.86
CA ASN A 32 7.04 -13.46 0.33
C ASN A 32 7.85 -12.60 1.32
N PRO A 33 7.43 -11.37 1.67
CA PRO A 33 8.17 -10.49 2.57
C PRO A 33 8.38 -11.07 3.98
N SER A 34 7.59 -12.05 4.39
CA SER A 34 7.77 -12.75 5.67
C SER A 34 8.86 -13.84 5.64
N SER A 35 9.44 -14.13 4.48
CA SER A 35 10.48 -15.15 4.33
C SER A 35 11.87 -14.59 4.58
N VAL A 36 12.71 -15.32 5.33
CA VAL A 36 14.08 -14.91 5.68
C VAL A 36 15.11 -15.09 4.55
N HIS A 37 14.75 -15.79 3.47
CA HIS A 37 15.65 -15.99 2.33
C HIS A 37 15.71 -14.73 1.44
N ARG A 38 16.74 -14.64 0.58
CA ARG A 38 17.01 -13.45 -0.24
C ARG A 38 15.80 -12.87 -0.98
N ALA A 39 14.99 -13.73 -1.61
CA ALA A 39 13.80 -13.24 -2.33
C ALA A 39 12.74 -12.60 -1.41
N GLY A 40 12.62 -13.08 -0.16
CA GLY A 40 11.71 -12.50 0.83
C GLY A 40 12.26 -11.21 1.43
N GLN A 41 13.56 -11.18 1.73
CA GLN A 41 14.26 -9.95 2.15
C GLN A 41 14.10 -8.84 1.12
N ALA A 42 14.31 -9.12 -0.16
CA ALA A 42 14.10 -8.13 -1.23
C ALA A 42 12.66 -7.59 -1.27
N ALA A 43 11.66 -8.46 -1.06
CA ALA A 43 10.26 -8.04 -0.99
C ALA A 43 9.94 -7.22 0.27
N ALA A 44 10.52 -7.58 1.42
CA ALA A 44 10.39 -6.81 2.66
C ALA A 44 10.99 -5.41 2.51
N ASP A 45 12.20 -5.31 1.96
CA ASP A 45 12.88 -4.03 1.72
C ASP A 45 12.06 -3.12 0.80
N ALA A 46 11.38 -3.69 -0.20
CA ALA A 46 10.50 -2.93 -1.09
C ALA A 46 9.25 -2.40 -0.40
N VAL A 47 8.65 -3.19 0.50
CA VAL A 47 7.52 -2.74 1.33
C VAL A 47 7.96 -1.61 2.27
N GLU A 48 9.13 -1.71 2.89
CA GLU A 48 9.65 -0.65 3.76
C GLU A 48 10.01 0.62 2.97
N THR A 49 10.62 0.49 1.79
CA THR A 49 10.86 1.63 0.90
C THR A 49 9.54 2.32 0.52
N ALA A 50 8.48 1.55 0.24
CA ALA A 50 7.16 2.11 -0.03
C ALA A 50 6.58 2.81 1.21
N ARG A 51 6.80 2.26 2.41
CA ARG A 51 6.37 2.84 3.68
C ARG A 51 7.03 4.19 3.93
N GLU A 52 8.35 4.27 3.74
CA GLU A 52 9.13 5.51 3.85
C GLU A 52 8.65 6.57 2.86
N ALA A 53 8.37 6.19 1.61
CA ALA A 53 7.87 7.12 0.60
C ALA A 53 6.49 7.71 0.97
N VAL A 54 5.57 6.87 1.48
CA VAL A 54 4.24 7.33 1.94
C VAL A 54 4.35 8.19 3.19
N ALA A 55 5.20 7.80 4.15
CA ALA A 55 5.46 8.58 5.36
C ALA A 55 6.02 9.98 5.03
N GLY A 56 7.00 10.05 4.12
CA GLY A 56 7.57 11.30 3.65
C GLY A 56 6.57 12.19 2.90
N LEU A 57 5.64 11.60 2.13
CA LEU A 57 4.55 12.34 1.48
C LEU A 57 3.57 12.96 2.51
N LEU A 58 3.30 12.25 3.59
CA LEU A 58 2.33 12.65 4.62
C LEU A 58 2.96 13.49 5.75
N GLY A 59 4.29 13.53 5.86
CA GLY A 59 5.01 14.23 6.92
C GLY A 59 4.92 13.54 8.28
N VAL A 60 4.90 12.19 8.29
CA VAL A 60 4.85 11.33 9.49
C VAL A 60 6.03 10.36 9.50
N GLU A 61 6.22 9.63 10.61
CA GLU A 61 7.27 8.62 10.71
C GLU A 61 6.82 7.29 10.05
N PRO A 62 7.74 6.51 9.43
CA PRO A 62 7.38 5.25 8.79
C PRO A 62 6.57 4.27 9.65
N PRO A 63 6.87 4.07 10.96
CA PRO A 63 6.07 3.18 11.82
C PRO A 63 4.61 3.61 12.01
N GLU A 64 4.24 4.84 11.67
CA GLU A 64 2.86 5.33 11.73
C GLU A 64 2.02 4.89 10.51
N ILE A 65 2.65 4.32 9.48
CA ILE A 65 1.99 3.88 8.25
C ILE A 65 1.64 2.39 8.33
N VAL A 66 0.35 2.07 8.16
CA VAL A 66 -0.17 0.71 7.98
C VAL A 66 -0.81 0.58 6.60
N PHE A 67 -0.36 -0.39 5.80
CA PHE A 67 -0.98 -0.70 4.51
C PHE A 67 -2.21 -1.61 4.70
N THR A 68 -3.34 -1.21 4.12
CA THR A 68 -4.57 -2.01 4.02
C THR A 68 -4.92 -2.23 2.53
N ALA A 69 -5.88 -3.11 2.23
CA ALA A 69 -6.27 -3.36 0.85
C ALA A 69 -7.10 -2.22 0.23
N SER A 70 -7.72 -1.36 1.06
CA SER A 70 -8.53 -0.23 0.58
C SER A 70 -8.79 0.81 1.67
N GLY A 71 -9.29 1.99 1.26
CA GLY A 71 -9.81 3.00 2.18
C GLY A 71 -11.00 2.51 3.01
N THR A 72 -11.85 1.63 2.47
CA THR A 72 -12.96 1.02 3.22
C THR A 72 -12.44 0.18 4.38
N GLU A 73 -11.42 -0.64 4.15
CA GLU A 73 -10.80 -1.45 5.21
C GLU A 73 -10.13 -0.56 6.25
N ALA A 74 -9.36 0.45 5.83
CA ALA A 74 -8.70 1.38 6.74
C ALA A 74 -9.70 2.09 7.68
N ASN A 75 -10.79 2.60 7.12
CA ASN A 75 -11.84 3.26 7.89
C ASN A 75 -12.47 2.30 8.91
N ASN A 76 -12.80 1.08 8.50
CA ASN A 76 -13.39 0.08 9.41
C ASN A 76 -12.41 -0.35 10.50
N ALA A 77 -11.13 -0.53 10.18
CA ALA A 77 -10.10 -0.91 11.14
C ALA A 77 -10.00 0.12 12.29
N VAL A 78 -9.97 1.42 11.96
CA VAL A 78 -9.91 2.48 12.97
C VAL A 78 -11.20 2.58 13.77
N ILE A 79 -12.37 2.53 13.11
CA ILE A 79 -13.67 2.59 13.79
C ILE A 79 -13.84 1.40 14.75
N ALA A 80 -13.49 0.19 14.31
CA ALA A 80 -13.56 -1.01 15.14
C ALA A 80 -12.60 -0.93 16.33
N ALA A 81 -11.36 -0.46 16.12
CA ALA A 81 -10.37 -0.29 17.18
C ALA A 81 -10.80 0.72 18.25
N VAL A 82 -11.48 1.80 17.86
CA VAL A 82 -11.96 2.85 18.78
C VAL A 82 -13.31 2.48 19.41
N GLY A 83 -14.21 1.84 18.66
CA GLY A 83 -15.56 1.46 19.09
C GLY A 83 -15.61 0.20 19.95
N GLY A 84 -14.62 -0.69 19.84
CA GLY A 84 -14.45 -1.88 20.68
C GLY A 84 -13.85 -1.55 22.04
N GLY A 85 -14.58 -0.80 22.88
CA GLY A 85 -14.12 -0.33 24.18
C GLY A 85 -13.34 -1.39 24.98
N GLY A 86 -12.07 -1.10 25.22
CA GLY A 86 -11.23 -1.74 26.23
C GLY A 86 -10.63 -3.10 25.85
N GLY A 87 -9.46 -3.10 25.21
CA GLY A 87 -8.62 -4.30 25.19
C GLY A 87 -7.53 -4.33 24.13
N ARG A 88 -6.40 -3.68 24.45
CA ARG A 88 -5.04 -3.96 23.93
C ARG A 88 -4.86 -3.85 22.41
N MET A 89 -4.25 -2.74 21.98
CA MET A 89 -3.08 -2.88 21.11
C MET A 89 -1.90 -3.38 21.96
#